data_AF-M4EC60-F1
#
_entry.id   AF-M4EC60-F1
#
_cell.length_a   1.000
_cell.length_b   1.000
_cell.length_c   1.000
_cell.angle_alpha   90.00
_cell.angle_beta   90.00
_cell.angle_gamma   90.00
#
_symmetry.space_group_name_H-M   'P 1'
#
loop_
_entity.id
_entity.type
_entity.pdbx_description
1 polymer ?
#
loop_
_entity_poly.entity_id
_entity_poly.type
_entity_poly.pdbx_seq_one_letter_code
_entity_poly.pdbx_strand_id
1 'polypeptide(L)' 'MRPLIGFQFHCFAGSFFVDEKNNAVVVIDKTRGLPFTIRNMAYVLGENGYFKSVDLGDFAPMKCWPLVCSYVPSLVKF' A
#
# COMPACT_ATOMS: atom_id res chain seq x y z
N MET A 1 -6.57 -18.35 1.48
CA MET A 1 -5.86 -17.26 2.18
C MET A 1 -6.17 -17.34 3.67
N ARG A 2 -5.18 -17.26 4.56
CA ARG A 2 -5.45 -17.03 5.99
C ARG A 2 -5.87 -15.56 6.14
N PRO A 3 -6.97 -15.24 6.83
CA PRO A 3 -7.35 -13.85 7.04
C PRO A 3 -6.22 -13.12 7.79
N LEU A 4 -5.92 -11.88 7.41
CA LEU A 4 -5.02 -11.01 8.16
C LEU A 4 -5.73 -10.52 9.42
N ILE A 5 -5.94 -11.43 10.38
CA ILE A 5 -6.63 -11.12 11.63
C ILE A 5 -5.75 -10.16 12.43
N GLY A 6 -6.24 -8.95 12.70
CA GLY A 6 -5.56 -7.91 13.48
C GLY A 6 -4.78 -6.87 12.67
N PHE A 7 -4.72 -6.98 11.34
CA PHE A 7 -4.14 -5.96 10.47
C PHE A 7 -5.25 -5.17 9.78
N GLN A 8 -5.51 -3.93 10.22
CA GLN A 8 -6.53 -3.06 9.64
C GLN A 8 -5.88 -1.98 8.79
N PHE A 9 -6.21 -1.98 7.49
CA PHE A 9 -5.84 -0.89 6.60
C PHE A 9 -6.68 0.36 6.91
N HIS A 10 -6.09 1.54 6.74
CA HIS A 10 -6.77 2.81 7.01
C HIS A 10 -7.90 3.06 5.99
N CYS A 11 -9.15 3.06 6.46
CA CYS A 11 -10.36 3.11 5.62
C CYS A 11 -10.44 4.33 4.68
N PHE A 12 -9.74 5.42 5.00
CA PHE A 12 -9.76 6.69 4.24
C PHE A 12 -8.48 6.98 3.45
N ALA A 13 -7.47 6.09 3.50
CA ALA A 13 -6.16 6.35 2.89
C ALA A 13 -5.57 5.15 2.15
N GLY A 14 -6.17 3.97 2.28
CA GLY A 14 -5.78 2.79 1.53
C GLY A 14 -6.14 2.90 0.05
N SER A 15 -5.16 2.77 -0.82
CA SER A 15 -5.37 2.45 -2.24
C SER A 15 -4.82 1.06 -2.52
N PHE A 16 -5.35 0.35 -3.52
CA PHE A 16 -4.86 -0.97 -3.86
C PHE A 16 -4.87 -1.18 -5.37
N PHE A 17 -4.02 -2.09 -5.83
CA PHE A 17 -4.09 -2.63 -7.19
C PHE A 17 -3.82 -4.13 -7.17
N VAL A 18 -4.31 -4.81 -8.20
CA VAL A 18 -4.12 -6.25 -8.41
C VAL A 18 -3.13 -6.45 -9.53
N ASP A 19 -2.09 -7.22 -9.27
CA ASP A 19 -1.16 -7.72 -10.27
C ASP A 19 -1.60 -9.14 -10.66
N GLU A 20 -2.36 -9.23 -11.75
CA GLU A 20 -2.87 -10.49 -12.29
C GLU A 20 -1.75 -11.42 -12.79
N LYS A 21 -0.60 -10.88 -13.21
CA LYS A 21 0.51 -11.70 -13.69
C LYS A 21 1.18 -12.46 -12.54
N ASN A 22 1.27 -11.81 -11.39
CA ASN A 22 1.91 -12.39 -10.20
C ASN A 22 0.90 -12.90 -9.15
N ASN A 23 -0.40 -12.91 -9.45
CA ASN A 23 -1.49 -13.23 -8.52
C ASN A 23 -1.32 -12.55 -7.15
N ALA A 24 -0.96 -11.27 -7.17
CA ALA A 24 -0.65 -10.49 -5.98
C ALA A 24 -1.54 -9.25 -5.88
N VAL A 25 -1.91 -8.89 -4.66
CA VAL A 25 -2.57 -7.62 -4.34
C VAL A 25 -1.57 -6.74 -3.64
N VAL A 26 -1.42 -5.51 -4.11
CA VAL A 26 -0.60 -4.50 -3.44
C VAL A 26 -1.53 -3.47 -2.83
N VAL A 27 -1.43 -3.30 -1.51
CA VAL A 27 -2.17 -2.29 -0.76
C VAL A 27 -1.20 -1.21 -0.32
N ILE A 28 -1.46 0.04 -0.70
CA ILE A 28 -0.71 1.20 -0.26
C ILE A 28 -1.51 1.86 0.85
N ASP A 29 -0.91 1.99 2.02
CA ASP A 29 -1.56 2.57 3.20
C ASP A 29 -0.65 3.53 3.97
N LYS A 30 -1.27 4.41 4.75
CA LYS A 30 -0.60 5.35 5.65
C LYS A 30 -0.46 4.72 7.02
N THR A 31 0.76 4.36 7.40
CA THR A 31 1.05 3.97 8.78
C THR A 31 1.56 5.17 9.57
N ARG A 32 1.03 5.35 10.78
CA ARG A 32 1.58 6.30 11.74
C ARG A 32 2.86 5.71 12.34
N GLY A 33 4.01 6.24 11.96
CA GLY A 33 5.27 6.00 12.65
C GLY A 33 5.33 6.78 13.96
N LEU A 34 5.94 6.19 15.01
CA LEU A 34 6.28 6.93 16.22
C LEU A 34 7.37 7.98 15.92
N PRO A 35 7.29 9.22 16.44
CA PRO A 35 6.19 9.79 17.22
C PRO A 35 5.18 10.59 16.38
N PHE A 36 5.49 11.04 15.15
CA PHE A 36 4.59 11.89 14.34
C PHE A 36 4.82 11.82 12.82
N THR A 37 5.53 10.80 12.31
CA THR A 37 5.77 10.67 10.87
C THR A 37 4.68 9.81 10.24
N ILE A 38 3.99 10.35 9.24
CA ILE A 38 3.10 9.57 8.39
C ILE A 38 3.99 8.96 7.30
N ARG A 39 4.08 7.63 7.27
CA ARG A 39 4.81 6.90 6.22
C ARG A 39 3.86 6.21 5.29
N ASN A 40 4.21 6.22 4.01
CA ASN A 40 3.56 5.40 3.02
C ASN A 40 4.16 3.99 3.09
N MET A 41 3.31 3.00 3.26
CA MET A 41 3.69 1.59 3.27
C MET A 41 3.00 0.89 2.11
N ALA A 42 3.70 0.03 1.40
CA ALA A 42 3.10 -0.94 0.49
C ALA A 42 3.10 -2.32 1.13
N TYR A 43 1.98 -3.01 1.07
CA TYR A 43 1.79 -4.37 1.54
C TYR A 43 1.49 -5.24 0.34
N VAL A 44 2.37 -6.19 0.06
CA VAL A 44 2.20 -7.18 -1.00
C VAL A 44 1.62 -8.44 -0.39
N LEU A 45 0.46 -8.83 -0.90
CA LEU A 45 -0.30 -10.01 -0.52
C LEU A 45 -0.30 -10.95 -1.72
N GLY A 46 0.23 -12.15 -1.54
CA GLY A 46 0.27 -13.17 -2.59
C GLY A 46 -0.44 -14.46 -2.17
N GLU A 47 -0.39 -15.43 -3.06
CA GLU A 47 -0.86 -16.78 -2.78
C GLU A 47 -0.10 -17.44 -1.61
N ASN A 48 -0.67 -18.51 -1.06
CA ASN A 48 -0.08 -19.29 0.03
C ASN A 48 0.26 -18.49 1.31
N GLY A 49 -0.38 -17.33 1.49
CA GLY A 49 -0.14 -16.46 2.63
C GLY A 49 1.15 -15.63 2.53
N TYR A 50 1.69 -15.47 1.31
CA TYR A 50 2.79 -14.55 1.08
C TYR A 50 2.40 -13.13 1.52
N PHE A 51 3.23 -12.56 2.39
CA PHE A 51 3.04 -11.21 2.92
C PHE A 51 4.38 -10.52 3.00
N LYS A 52 4.47 -9.33 2.42
CA LYS A 52 5.65 -8.47 2.51
C LYS A 52 5.24 -7.01 2.68
N SER A 53 5.87 -6.31 3.62
CA SER A 53 5.76 -4.86 3.76
C SER A 53 6.97 -4.16 3.16
N VAL A 54 6.75 -2.99 2.56
CA VAL A 54 7.76 -2.14 1.94
C VAL A 54 7.52 -0.70 2.40
N ASP A 55 8.53 -0.06 2.99
CA ASP A 55 8.50 1.36 3.34
C ASP A 55 8.72 2.17 2.04
N LEU A 56 7.72 2.94 1.63
CA LEU A 56 7.79 3.83 0.47
C LEU A 56 8.35 5.22 0.85
N GLY A 57 8.70 5.41 2.12
CA GLY A 57 9.25 6.65 2.66
C GLY A 57 8.19 7.59 3.25
N ASP A 58 8.66 8.78 3.59
CA ASP A 58 7.85 9.80 4.26
C ASP A 58 6.84 10.45 3.30
N PHE A 59 5.72 10.86 3.86
CA PHE A 59 4.66 11.55 3.15
C PHE A 59 5.02 13.03 2.88
N ALA A 60 4.73 13.54 1.66
CA ALA A 60 4.75 14.98 1.38
C ALA A 60 3.74 15.71 2.29
N PRO A 61 4.01 16.94 2.79
CA PRO A 61 3.31 17.52 3.94
C PRO A 61 1.79 17.34 3.92
N MET A 62 1.24 16.99 5.09
CA MET A 62 -0.14 16.71 5.58
C MET A 62 -1.37 17.10 4.72
N LYS A 63 -1.23 17.99 3.74
CA LYS A 63 -2.25 18.48 2.81
C LYS A 63 -2.40 17.66 1.53
N CYS A 64 -1.45 16.78 1.20
CA CYS A 64 -1.67 15.84 0.10
C CYS A 64 -2.48 14.65 0.64
N TRP A 65 -3.69 14.45 0.16
CA TRP A 65 -4.37 13.18 0.36
C TRP A 65 -4.15 12.46 -0.96
N PRO A 66 -3.56 11.25 -0.99
CA PRO A 66 -3.48 10.49 -2.23
C PRO A 66 -4.90 10.01 -2.51
N LEU A 67 -5.74 10.92 -3.00
CA LEU A 67 -7.16 10.65 -3.17
C LEU A 67 -7.35 9.63 -4.27
N VAL A 68 -6.51 9.63 -5.30
CA VAL A 68 -6.37 8.55 -6.26
C VAL A 68 -5.02 8.75 -6.96
N CYS A 69 -3.97 8.01 -6.58
CA CYS A 69 -2.87 7.82 -7.53
C CYS A 69 -3.31 6.67 -8.42
N SER A 70 -4.02 6.98 -9.51
CA SER A 70 -4.31 6.00 -10.54
C SER A 70 -2.97 5.47 -11.05
N TYR A 71 -2.63 4.25 -10.66
CA TYR A 71 -1.51 3.55 -11.27
C TYR A 71 -1.86 3.39 -12.75
N VAL A 72 -1.18 4.15 -13.62
CA VAL A 72 -1.32 4.05 -15.06
C VAL A 72 -0.11 3.25 -15.56
N PRO A 73 -0.26 1.96 -15.90
CA PRO A 73 0.85 1.08 -16.25
C PRO A 73 1.72 1.60 -17.41
N SER A 74 1.19 2.47 -18.27
CA SER A 74 1.90 3.04 -19.43
C SER A 74 2.98 4.07 -19.08
N LEU A 75 3.07 4.51 -17.81
CA LEU A 75 4.07 5.48 -17.36
C LEU A 75 5.40 4.83 -16.94
N VAL A 76 5.44 3.51 -16.77
CA VAL A 76 6.68 2.77 -16.52
C VAL A 76 7.27 2.34 -17.86
N LYS A 77 8.36 3.00 -18.28
CA LYS A 77 9.12 2.58 -19.46
C LYS A 77 10.24 1.62 -19.01
N PHE A 78 10.34 0.48 -19.70
CA PHE A 78 11.44 -0.48 -19.59
C PHE A 78 12.75 0.10 -20.13
#